data_AF-A0A196S8Z6-F1
#
_entry.id   AF-A0A196S8Z6-F1
#
_cell.length_a   1.000
_cell.length_b   1.000
_cell.length_c   1.000
_cell.angle_alpha   90.00
_cell.angle_beta   90.00
_cell.angle_gamma   90.00
#
_symmetry.space_group_name_H-M   'P 1'
#
loop_
_entity.id
_entity.type
_entity.pdbx_description
1 polymer ?
#
loop_
_entity_poly.entity_id
_entity_poly.type
_entity_poly.pdbx_seq_one_letter_code
_entity_poly.pdbx_strand_id
1 'polypeptide(L)'
;MNPTLDSVPLTESNAKEVNVAAWVDEEVKKEMNRLKECGCSCLPVKVKNTSIMKEDDVYVNRVECDTAFDFNRVTRLLISTPVECPVKPGYNYVHVILFCKSIPLILPYLYKDSYEKMGHDLKNWLFINNKLATSRQCVDSFEDA
;
A
#
# COMPACT_ATOMS: atom_id res chain seq x y z
N MET A 1 -26.61 -13.09 -33.94
CA MET A 1 -25.14 -13.10 -33.96
C MET A 1 -24.67 -12.38 -32.71
N ASN A 2 -24.10 -13.09 -31.75
CA ASN A 2 -23.49 -12.47 -30.57
C ASN A 2 -22.09 -11.98 -30.98
N PRO A 3 -21.71 -10.73 -30.71
CA PRO A 3 -20.31 -10.36 -30.79
C PRO A 3 -19.61 -11.01 -29.60
N THR A 4 -18.73 -11.95 -29.91
CA THR A 4 -17.77 -12.50 -28.96
C THR A 4 -16.98 -11.31 -28.40
N LEU A 5 -16.96 -11.16 -27.07
CA LEU A 5 -16.04 -10.26 -26.40
C LEU A 5 -14.62 -10.72 -26.73
N ASP A 6 -13.97 -10.04 -27.66
CA ASP A 6 -12.56 -10.26 -27.97
C ASP A 6 -11.76 -10.06 -26.69
N SER A 7 -11.17 -11.15 -26.21
CA SER A 7 -10.18 -11.13 -25.14
C SER A 7 -8.99 -10.31 -25.61
N VAL A 8 -8.85 -9.10 -25.05
CA VAL A 8 -7.69 -8.25 -25.31
C VAL A 8 -6.42 -9.03 -24.93
N PRO A 9 -5.43 -9.17 -25.84
CA PRO A 9 -4.18 -9.85 -25.53
C PRO A 9 -3.46 -9.15 -24.39
N LEU A 10 -3.00 -9.90 -23.39
CA LEU A 10 -2.17 -9.35 -22.32
C LEU A 10 -0.84 -8.88 -22.92
N THR A 11 -0.55 -7.58 -22.81
CA THR A 11 0.78 -7.04 -23.11
C THR A 11 1.77 -7.45 -22.01
N GLU A 12 3.08 -7.50 -22.31
CA GLU A 12 4.10 -7.83 -21.30
C GLU A 12 4.08 -6.89 -20.08
N SER A 13 3.75 -5.62 -20.29
CA SER A 13 3.58 -4.64 -19.20
C SER A 13 2.39 -5.01 -18.30
N ASN A 14 1.24 -5.34 -18.90
CA ASN A 14 0.05 -5.75 -18.16
C ASN A 14 0.28 -7.08 -17.43
N ALA A 15 1.01 -8.02 -18.03
CA ALA A 15 1.36 -9.29 -17.40
C ALA A 15 2.26 -9.10 -16.17
N LYS A 16 3.25 -8.20 -16.23
CA LYS A 16 4.09 -7.84 -15.08
C LYS A 16 3.26 -7.20 -13.96
N GLU A 17 2.34 -6.30 -14.29
CA GLU A 17 1.46 -5.66 -13.30
C GLU A 17 0.51 -6.66 -12.62
N VAL A 18 -0.04 -7.61 -13.37
CA VAL A 18 -0.87 -8.70 -12.83
C VAL A 18 -0.06 -9.57 -11.86
N ASN A 19 1.19 -9.89 -12.17
CA ASN A 19 2.06 -10.67 -11.29
C ASN A 19 2.39 -9.93 -9.99
N VAL A 20 2.63 -8.62 -10.06
CA VAL A 20 2.85 -7.77 -8.88
C VAL A 20 1.61 -7.76 -7.99
N ALA A 21 0.42 -7.53 -8.57
CA ALA A 21 -0.82 -7.50 -7.80
C ALA A 21 -1.09 -8.84 -7.10
N ALA A 22 -0.89 -9.96 -7.79
CA ALA A 22 -1.07 -11.29 -7.23
C ALA A 22 -0.10 -11.57 -6.06
N TRP A 23 1.18 -11.20 -6.22
CA TRP A 23 2.18 -11.35 -5.16
C TRP A 23 1.85 -10.47 -3.94
N VAL A 24 1.47 -9.21 -4.17
CA VAL A 24 1.05 -8.29 -3.11
C VAL A 24 -0.14 -8.83 -2.30
N ASP A 25 -1.16 -9.35 -2.99
CA ASP A 25 -2.33 -9.92 -2.35
C ASP A 25 -1.96 -11.16 -1.50
N GLU A 26 -0.97 -11.93 -1.94
CA GLU A 26 -0.42 -13.06 -1.20
C GLU A 26 0.30 -12.60 0.08
N GLU A 27 1.16 -11.58 -0.01
CA GLU A 27 1.88 -11.03 1.15
C GLU A 27 0.91 -10.46 2.18
N VAL A 28 -0.12 -9.71 1.75
CA VAL A 28 -1.16 -9.21 2.68
C VAL A 28 -1.88 -10.35 3.39
N LYS A 29 -2.21 -11.45 2.67
CA LYS A 29 -2.84 -12.63 3.29
C LYS A 29 -1.92 -13.32 4.30
N LYS A 30 -0.64 -13.47 3.98
CA LYS A 30 0.37 -14.04 4.90
C LYS A 30 0.43 -13.24 6.19
N GLU A 31 0.53 -11.92 6.07
CA GLU A 31 0.61 -11.05 7.24
C GLU A 31 -0.67 -11.05 8.07
N MET A 32 -1.84 -11.03 7.42
CA MET A 32 -3.11 -11.17 8.12
C MET A 32 -3.23 -12.51 8.88
N ASN A 33 -2.74 -13.60 8.31
CA ASN A 33 -2.72 -14.90 8.99
C ASN A 33 -1.77 -14.88 10.20
N ARG A 34 -0.56 -14.33 10.05
CA ARG A 34 0.39 -14.17 11.16
C ARG A 34 -0.20 -13.33 12.29
N LEU A 35 -0.82 -12.19 11.97
CA LEU A 35 -1.50 -11.35 12.96
C LEU A 35 -2.62 -12.11 13.69
N LYS A 36 -3.39 -12.92 12.95
CA LYS A 36 -4.46 -13.76 13.52
C LYS A 36 -3.92 -14.81 14.49
N GLU A 37 -2.79 -15.44 14.16
CA GLU A 37 -2.11 -16.39 15.05
C GLU A 37 -1.63 -15.72 16.36
N CYS A 38 -1.27 -14.43 16.30
CA CYS A 38 -0.95 -13.60 17.46
C CYS A 38 -2.19 -13.01 18.18
N GLY A 39 -3.41 -13.42 17.82
CA GLY A 39 -4.65 -12.90 18.41
C GLY A 39 -5.05 -11.50 17.97
N CYS A 40 -4.38 -10.94 16.97
CA CYS A 40 -4.70 -9.64 16.36
C CYS A 40 -5.59 -9.82 15.12
N SER A 41 -6.29 -8.75 14.70
CA SER A 41 -7.06 -8.76 13.46
C SER A 41 -6.94 -7.43 12.73
N CYS A 42 -6.99 -7.49 11.40
CA CYS A 42 -7.00 -6.32 10.53
C CYS A 42 -8.01 -6.53 9.39
N LEU A 43 -8.52 -5.45 8.83
CA LEU A 43 -9.32 -5.47 7.60
C LEU A 43 -8.45 -5.01 6.41
N PRO A 44 -8.38 -5.79 5.32
CA PRO A 44 -7.60 -5.40 4.15
C PRO A 44 -8.30 -4.26 3.42
N VAL A 45 -7.52 -3.26 3.02
CA VAL A 45 -7.97 -2.16 2.16
C VAL A 45 -7.40 -2.36 0.77
N LYS A 46 -8.29 -2.43 -0.22
CA LYS A 46 -7.89 -2.51 -1.62
C LYS A 46 -7.24 -1.20 -2.05
N VAL A 47 -6.00 -1.29 -2.54
CA VAL A 47 -5.26 -0.15 -3.08
C VAL A 47 -5.45 -0.09 -4.60
N LYS A 48 -5.78 1.08 -5.13
CA LYS A 48 -5.91 1.34 -6.57
C LYS A 48 -4.59 1.81 -7.17
N ASN A 49 -3.89 2.67 -6.44
CA ASN A 49 -2.69 3.33 -6.94
C ASN A 49 -1.77 3.71 -5.79
N THR A 50 -0.47 3.67 -6.06
CA THR A 50 0.57 4.16 -5.16
C THR A 50 1.54 5.03 -5.94
N SER A 51 1.96 6.13 -5.33
CA SER A 51 3.00 6.98 -5.91
C SER A 51 3.79 7.68 -4.81
N ILE A 52 4.95 8.20 -5.17
CA ILE A 52 5.70 9.15 -4.34
C ILE A 52 5.55 10.53 -4.98
N MET A 53 5.15 11.51 -4.18
CA MET A 53 5.16 12.92 -4.57
C MET A 53 6.34 13.61 -3.89
N LYS A 54 6.89 14.63 -4.54
CA LYS A 54 7.87 15.53 -3.91
C LYS A 54 7.19 16.87 -3.68
N GLU A 55 7.05 17.25 -2.41
CA GLU A 55 6.51 18.54 -1.97
C GLU A 55 7.66 19.28 -1.29
N ASP A 56 8.20 20.30 -1.95
CA ASP A 56 9.45 20.97 -1.55
C ASP A 56 10.60 19.96 -1.35
N ASP A 57 11.14 19.87 -0.14
CA ASP A 57 12.20 18.93 0.25
C ASP A 57 11.68 17.65 0.91
N VAL A 58 10.36 17.41 0.88
CA VAL A 58 9.71 16.27 1.54
C VAL A 58 9.12 15.31 0.50
N TYR A 59 9.39 14.02 0.68
CA TYR A 59 8.76 12.95 -0.09
C TYR A 59 7.49 12.44 0.61
N VAL A 60 6.38 12.40 -0.11
CA VAL A 60 5.06 12.00 0.39
C VAL A 60 4.58 10.72 -0.29
N ASN A 61 4.31 9.69 0.50
CA ASN A 61 3.71 8.43 0.07
C ASN A 61 2.22 8.64 -0.20
N ARG A 62 1.84 8.67 -1.48
CA ARG A 62 0.44 8.79 -1.88
C ARG A 62 -0.16 7.43 -2.12
N VAL A 63 -1.31 7.17 -1.49
CA VAL A 63 -2.04 5.90 -1.61
C VAL A 63 -3.51 6.20 -1.91
N GLU A 64 -3.98 5.69 -3.04
CA GLU A 64 -5.39 5.72 -3.41
C GLU A 64 -6.04 4.39 -3.07
N CYS A 65 -7.13 4.43 -2.30
CA CYS A 65 -7.78 3.25 -1.77
C CYS A 65 -9.23 3.13 -2.27
N ASP A 66 -9.65 1.91 -2.60
CA ASP A 66 -11.03 1.58 -2.96
C ASP A 66 -11.90 1.37 -1.73
N THR A 67 -12.06 2.42 -0.94
CA THR A 67 -12.86 2.37 0.29
C THR A 67 -13.55 3.70 0.53
N ALA A 68 -14.69 3.66 1.20
CA ALA A 68 -15.38 4.86 1.69
C ALA A 68 -14.90 5.30 3.09
N PHE A 69 -13.92 4.60 3.67
CA PHE A 69 -13.36 4.90 4.99
C PHE A 69 -12.81 6.34 5.03
N ASP A 70 -13.07 7.01 6.15
CA ASP A 70 -12.52 8.33 6.43
C ASP A 70 -11.17 8.19 7.13
N PHE A 71 -10.10 8.42 6.37
CA PHE A 71 -8.72 8.31 6.86
C PHE A 71 -8.33 9.39 7.87
N ASN A 72 -9.15 10.41 8.13
CA ASN A 72 -8.92 11.32 9.27
C ASN A 72 -9.18 10.65 10.61
N ARG A 73 -9.79 9.45 10.61
CA ARG A 73 -10.01 8.63 11.80
C ARG A 73 -8.80 7.76 12.17
N VAL A 74 -7.75 7.77 11.35
CA VAL A 74 -6.48 7.11 11.66
C VAL A 74 -5.80 7.90 12.77
N THR A 75 -5.25 7.17 13.74
CA THR A 75 -4.59 7.72 14.92
C THR A 75 -3.13 7.36 15.01
N ARG A 76 -2.71 6.27 14.35
CA ARG A 76 -1.34 5.79 14.31
C ARG A 76 -1.14 4.88 13.10
N LEU A 77 0.07 4.89 12.56
CA LEU A 77 0.53 3.98 11.52
C LEU A 77 1.61 3.07 12.09
N LEU A 78 1.63 1.81 11.66
CA LEU A 78 2.81 0.95 11.72
C LEU A 78 3.19 0.57 10.30
N ILE A 79 4.50 0.56 10.03
CA ILE A 79 5.07 0.22 8.74
C ILE A 79 6.04 -0.92 8.97
N SER A 80 5.91 -2.00 8.21
CA SER A 80 6.87 -3.11 8.29
C SER A 80 8.23 -2.70 7.74
N THR A 81 9.26 -3.47 8.08
CA THR A 81 10.55 -3.40 7.37
C THR A 81 10.32 -3.59 5.86
N PRO A 82 10.97 -2.78 5.01
CA PRO A 82 10.91 -2.96 3.55
C PRO A 82 11.45 -4.32 3.10
N VAL A 83 10.74 -4.94 2.15
CA VAL A 83 11.16 -6.18 1.48
C VAL A 83 11.20 -5.92 -0.02
N GLU A 84 12.25 -6.38 -0.69
CA GLU A 84 12.34 -6.25 -2.15
C GLU A 84 11.24 -7.05 -2.85
N CYS A 85 10.60 -6.44 -3.86
CA CYS A 85 9.57 -7.09 -4.66
C CYS A 85 10.21 -8.05 -5.68
N PRO A 86 10.06 -9.38 -5.53
CA PRO A 86 10.76 -10.36 -6.36
C PRO A 86 10.30 -10.35 -7.82
N VAL A 87 9.07 -9.87 -8.07
CA VAL A 87 8.46 -9.80 -9.40
C VAL A 87 8.60 -8.40 -10.05
N LYS A 88 9.21 -7.43 -9.34
CA LYS A 88 9.48 -6.08 -9.85
C LYS A 88 10.78 -5.52 -9.25
N PRO A 89 11.95 -5.88 -9.80
CA PRO A 89 13.25 -5.43 -9.29
C PRO A 89 13.36 -3.90 -9.17
N GLY A 90 14.05 -3.44 -8.13
CA GLY A 90 14.17 -2.02 -7.79
C GLY A 90 12.93 -1.42 -7.16
N TYR A 91 11.97 -2.25 -6.72
CA TYR A 91 10.84 -1.82 -5.90
C TYR A 91 10.87 -2.53 -4.55
N ASN A 92 10.58 -1.76 -3.51
CA ASN A 92 10.39 -2.24 -2.16
C ASN A 92 8.90 -2.28 -1.82
N TYR A 93 8.55 -3.21 -0.94
CA TYR A 93 7.22 -3.46 -0.43
C TYR A 93 7.20 -3.28 1.09
N VAL A 94 6.13 -2.68 1.61
CA VAL A 94 5.83 -2.64 3.05
C VAL A 94 4.35 -2.93 3.31
N HIS A 95 4.08 -3.55 4.46
CA HIS A 95 2.76 -3.51 5.07
C HIS A 95 2.56 -2.19 5.79
N VAL A 96 1.41 -1.56 5.58
CA VAL A 96 0.99 -0.37 6.32
C VAL A 96 -0.26 -0.73 7.12
N ILE A 97 -0.13 -0.69 8.45
CA ILE A 97 -1.24 -0.93 9.38
C ILE A 97 -1.71 0.40 9.94
N LEU A 98 -3.00 0.70 9.73
CA LEU A 98 -3.65 1.93 10.18
C LEU A 98 -4.50 1.64 11.43
N PHE A 99 -4.10 2.20 12.55
CA PHE A 99 -4.87 2.13 13.79
C PHE A 99 -5.94 3.19 13.81
N CYS A 100 -7.19 2.77 13.99
CA CYS A 100 -8.33 3.62 14.22
C CYS A 100 -9.12 3.10 15.43
N LYS A 101 -10.17 3.80 15.87
CA LYS A 101 -11.01 3.36 17.01
C LYS A 101 -11.71 2.01 16.79
N SER A 102 -11.74 1.53 15.55
CA SER A 102 -12.33 0.25 15.15
C SER A 102 -11.23 -0.79 14.84
N ILE A 103 -11.60 -1.90 14.20
CA ILE A 103 -10.62 -2.89 13.71
C ILE A 103 -9.56 -2.18 12.86
N PRO A 104 -8.26 -2.38 13.12
CA PRO A 104 -7.19 -1.80 12.31
C PRO A 104 -7.31 -2.18 10.84
N LEU A 105 -6.78 -1.33 9.97
CA LEU A 105 -6.76 -1.58 8.53
C LEU A 105 -5.35 -1.99 8.12
N ILE A 106 -5.22 -2.88 7.15
CA ILE A 106 -3.94 -3.24 6.52
C ILE A 106 -4.00 -2.93 5.04
N LEU A 107 -2.95 -2.31 4.51
CA LEU A 107 -2.79 -2.09 3.08
C LEU A 107 -1.34 -2.31 2.63
N PRO A 108 -1.14 -2.75 1.38
CA PRO A 108 0.18 -2.85 0.78
C PRO A 108 0.66 -1.48 0.26
N TYR A 109 1.96 -1.24 0.32
CA TYR A 109 2.59 -0.11 -0.37
C TYR A 109 3.85 -0.56 -1.11
N LEU A 110 3.92 -0.23 -2.40
CA LEU A 110 5.09 -0.43 -3.23
C LEU A 110 5.69 0.91 -3.63
N TYR A 111 7.02 0.98 -3.59
CA TYR A 111 7.75 2.17 -4.00
C TYR A 111 9.09 1.81 -4.61
N LYS A 112 9.66 2.74 -5.38
CA LYS A 112 10.94 2.53 -6.04
C LYS A 112 12.09 2.80 -5.07
N ASP A 113 13.01 1.85 -4.96
CA ASP A 113 14.16 1.88 -4.03
C ASP A 113 15.04 3.14 -4.19
N SER A 114 15.11 3.68 -5.41
CA SER A 114 15.91 4.86 -5.74
C SER A 114 15.53 6.08 -4.91
N TYR A 115 14.29 6.16 -4.41
CA TYR A 115 13.84 7.28 -3.58
C TYR A 115 14.48 7.28 -2.19
N GLU A 116 14.83 6.12 -1.63
CA GLU A 116 15.52 6.06 -0.33
C GLU A 116 16.87 6.76 -0.40
N LYS A 117 17.62 6.54 -1.48
CA LYS A 117 18.90 7.21 -1.76
C LYS A 117 18.73 8.72 -1.97
N MET A 118 17.51 9.18 -2.29
CA MET A 118 17.17 10.59 -2.46
C MET A 118 16.63 11.23 -1.17
N GLY A 119 16.54 10.48 -0.06
CA GLY A 119 16.07 10.98 1.24
C GLY A 119 14.60 10.69 1.56
N HIS A 120 13.93 9.80 0.81
CA HIS A 120 12.61 9.30 1.19
C HIS A 120 12.72 8.35 2.38
N ASP A 121 11.93 8.61 3.42
CA ASP A 121 12.04 7.95 4.73
C ASP A 121 10.73 7.30 5.21
N LEU A 122 9.75 7.15 4.31
CA LEU A 122 8.42 6.59 4.60
C LEU A 122 7.62 7.32 5.71
N LYS A 123 7.98 8.55 6.12
CA LYS A 123 7.24 9.22 7.22
C LYS A 123 5.97 9.93 6.81
N ASN A 124 5.94 10.50 5.61
CA ASN A 124 4.85 11.37 5.19
C ASN A 124 3.88 10.60 4.30
N TRP A 125 2.59 10.58 4.66
CA TRP A 125 1.57 9.82 3.94
C TRP A 125 0.39 10.70 3.56
N LEU A 126 -0.12 10.47 2.34
CA LEU A 126 -1.37 11.03 1.84
C LEU A 126 -2.29 9.88 1.42
N PHE A 127 -3.31 9.61 2.22
CA PHE A 127 -4.34 8.64 1.91
C PHE A 127 -5.51 9.31 1.19
N ILE A 128 -6.01 8.65 0.15
CA ILE A 128 -7.14 9.12 -0.65
C ILE A 128 -8.15 7.99 -0.74
N ASN A 129 -9.40 8.26 -0.37
CA ASN A 129 -10.47 7.27 -0.44
C ASN A 129 -11.24 7.36 -1.77
N ASN A 130 -12.21 6.47 -1.99
CA ASN A 130 -12.97 6.44 -3.25
C ASN A 130 -13.98 7.59 -3.42
N LYS A 131 -14.10 8.47 -2.41
CA LYS A 131 -14.84 9.74 -2.47
C LYS A 131 -13.93 10.94 -2.73
N LEU A 132 -12.66 10.69 -3.06
CA LEU A 132 -11.61 11.70 -3.23
C LEU A 132 -11.29 12.50 -1.97
N ALA A 133 -11.78 12.06 -0.80
CA ALA A 133 -11.41 12.68 0.47
C ALA A 133 -9.97 12.30 0.81
N THR A 134 -9.19 13.29 1.24
CA THR A 134 -7.76 13.14 1.55
C THR A 134 -7.51 13.21 3.04
N SER A 135 -6.46 12.52 3.51
CA SER A 135 -5.95 12.59 4.88
C SER A 135 -4.44 12.55 4.85
N ARG A 136 -3.81 13.49 5.57
CA ARG A 136 -2.36 13.50 5.78
C ARG A 136 -2.04 12.85 7.11
N GLN A 137 -1.04 11.98 7.10
CA GLN A 137 -0.55 11.29 8.29
C GLN A 137 0.98 11.39 8.31
N CYS A 138 1.54 11.54 9.50
CA CYS A 138 2.97 11.54 9.74
C CYS A 138 3.30 10.36 10.67
N VAL A 139 4.39 9.65 10.37
CA VAL A 139 4.96 8.66 11.25
C VAL A 139 6.05 9.34 12.08
N ASP A 140 5.73 9.60 13.33
CA ASP A 140 6.63 10.34 14.23
C ASP A 140 7.82 9.48 14.71
N SER A 141 7.65 8.16 14.74
CA SER A 141 8.69 7.20 15.12
C SER A 141 8.46 5.84 14.49
N PHE A 142 9.55 5.20 14.04
CA PHE A 142 9.57 3.77 13.73
C PHE A 142 9.94 3.02 15.01
N GLU A 143 9.14 2.05 15.41
CA GLU A 143 9.49 1.14 16.50
C GLU A 143 10.11 -0.11 15.88
N ASP A 144 11.33 -0.46 16.30
CA ASP A 144 11.94 -1.74 15.94
C ASP A 144 11.18 -2.85 16.67
N ALA A 145 10.65 -3.83 15.92
CA ALA A 145 9.92 -4.97 16.45
C ALA A 145 10.85 -6.05 17.02
#